data_AF-A0A7J7NL24-F1
#
_entry.id   AF-A0A7J7NL24-F1
#
_cell.length_a   1.000
_cell.length_b   1.000
_cell.length_c   1.000
_cell.angle_alpha   90.00
_cell.angle_beta   90.00
_cell.angle_gamma   90.00
#
_symmetry.space_group_name_H-M   'P 1'
#
loop_
_entity.id
_entity.type
_entity.pdbx_description
1 polymer ?
#
loop_
_entity_poly.entity_id
_entity_poly.type
_entity_poly.pdbx_seq_one_letter_code
_entity_poly.pdbx_strand_id
1 'polypeptide(L)'
;MSQTNWEADKMSWVCENRLDVYIYDYLVKRNLHATAKAFQSEGKVSSDPVAIDAPGGFLFEWWSVFWDIFIARTNEKHSEVAASYIEVTLF
;
A
#
# COMPACT_ATOMS: atom_id res chain seq x y z
N MET A 1 24.33 -13.22 20.83
CA MET A 1 22.99 -13.44 20.25
C MET A 1 22.09 -12.23 20.50
N SER A 2 22.52 -11.05 20.05
CA SER A 2 21.79 -9.77 20.26
C SER A 2 21.46 -9.07 18.93
N GLN A 3 22.06 -9.54 17.84
CA GLN A 3 21.94 -8.92 16.52
C GLN A 3 20.66 -9.33 15.77
N THR A 4 20.05 -10.47 16.12
CA THR A 4 18.80 -10.94 15.50
C THR A 4 17.56 -10.25 16.07
N ASN A 5 17.58 -9.86 17.35
CA ASN A 5 16.41 -9.25 17.99
C ASN A 5 16.19 -7.79 17.58
N TRP A 6 17.25 -7.00 17.35
CA TRP A 6 17.08 -5.62 16.88
C TRP A 6 16.64 -5.54 15.42
N GLU A 7 17.06 -6.48 14.56
CA GLU A 7 16.58 -6.53 13.17
C GLU A 7 15.12 -6.98 13.11
N ALA A 8 14.73 -7.95 13.93
CA ALA A 8 13.34 -8.40 14.05
C ALA A 8 12.45 -7.31 14.66
N ASP A 9 12.87 -6.63 15.71
CA ASP A 9 12.14 -5.49 16.28
C ASP A 9 12.05 -4.36 15.26
N LYS A 10 13.16 -3.98 14.62
CA LYS A 10 13.16 -2.96 13.57
C LYS A 10 12.25 -3.35 12.41
N MET A 11 12.23 -4.62 12.00
CA MET A 11 11.31 -5.13 10.98
C MET A 11 9.86 -5.14 11.48
N SER A 12 9.60 -5.43 12.76
CA SER A 12 8.28 -5.37 13.38
C SER A 12 7.73 -3.95 13.41
N TRP A 13 8.54 -2.99 13.88
CA TRP A 13 8.25 -1.56 13.85
C TRP A 13 8.07 -1.04 12.43
N VAL A 14 8.90 -1.50 11.49
CA VAL A 14 8.76 -1.17 10.08
C VAL A 14 7.45 -1.75 9.53
N CYS A 15 7.12 -3.01 9.80
CA CYS A 15 5.90 -3.69 9.33
C CYS A 15 4.61 -3.07 9.86
N GLU A 16 4.54 -2.72 11.15
CA GLU A 16 3.36 -2.08 11.75
C GLU A 16 3.12 -0.67 11.17
N ASN A 17 4.18 0.06 10.82
CA ASN A 17 4.08 1.44 10.33
C ASN A 17 4.29 1.58 8.80
N ARG A 18 4.43 0.48 8.04
CA ARG A 18 4.62 0.57 6.58
C ARG A 18 3.42 1.18 5.89
N LEU A 19 2.21 0.90 6.38
CA LEU A 19 0.99 1.42 5.77
C LEU A 19 0.97 2.95 5.82
N ASP A 20 1.39 3.55 6.93
CA ASP A 20 1.42 5.01 7.09
C ASP A 20 2.39 5.67 6.10
N VAL A 21 3.55 5.05 5.86
CA VAL A 21 4.51 5.51 4.85
C VAL A 21 3.90 5.44 3.45
N TYR A 22 3.17 4.37 3.13
CA TYR A 22 2.47 4.24 1.85
C TYR A 22 1.29 5.22 1.70
N ILE A 23 0.58 5.54 2.79
CA ILE A 23 -0.48 6.56 2.80
C ILE A 23 0.12 7.94 2.59
N TYR A 24 1.24 8.25 3.26
CA TYR A 24 1.95 9.51 3.06
C TYR A 24 2.45 9.66 1.62
N ASP A 25 3.08 8.62 1.05
CA ASP A 25 3.51 8.59 -0.36
C ASP A 25 2.34 8.82 -1.31
N TYR A 26 1.20 8.18 -1.06
CA TYR A 26 -0.01 8.37 -1.84
C TYR A 26 -0.50 9.82 -1.79
N LEU A 27 -0.56 10.45 -0.61
CA LEU A 27 -1.00 11.83 -0.47
C LEU A 27 -0.06 12.80 -1.21
N VAL A 28 1.25 12.56 -1.14
CA VAL A 28 2.25 13.39 -1.85
C VAL A 28 2.12 13.21 -3.36
N LYS A 29 2.03 11.98 -3.87
CA LYS A 29 1.88 11.67 -5.31
C LYS A 29 0.57 12.20 -5.90
N ARG A 30 -0.47 12.38 -5.08
CA ARG A 30 -1.76 12.98 -5.47
C ARG A 30 -1.82 14.50 -5.29
N ASN A 31 -0.69 15.16 -4.99
CA ASN A 31 -0.59 16.61 -4.73
C ASN A 31 -1.39 17.10 -3.52
N LEU A 32 -1.70 16.22 -2.56
CA LEU A 32 -2.42 16.55 -1.32
C LEU A 32 -1.44 16.91 -0.19
N HIS A 33 -0.53 17.85 -0.45
CA HIS A 33 0.60 18.14 0.44
C HIS A 33 0.18 18.66 1.82
N ALA A 34 -0.89 19.46 1.90
CA ALA A 34 -1.42 19.95 3.17
C ALA A 34 -1.90 18.78 4.06
N THR A 35 -2.63 17.84 3.46
CA THR A 35 -3.10 16.61 4.14
C THR A 35 -1.94 15.71 4.51
N ALA A 36 -0.96 15.52 3.62
CA ALA A 36 0.23 14.73 3.91
C ALA A 36 1.00 15.28 5.12
N LYS A 37 1.14 16.61 5.21
CA LYS A 37 1.83 17.27 6.33
C LYS A 37 1.05 17.15 7.64
N ALA A 38 -0.27 17.31 7.60
CA ALA A 38 -1.12 17.12 8.78
C ALA A 38 -1.03 15.67 9.28
N PHE A 39 -1.18 14.70 8.38
CA PHE A 39 -1.08 13.27 8.67
C PHE A 39 0.28 12.89 9.27
N GLN A 40 1.37 13.41 8.69
CA GLN A 40 2.72 13.21 9.23
C GLN A 40 2.85 13.77 10.66
N SER A 41 2.32 14.97 10.90
CA SER A 41 2.42 15.62 12.21
C SER A 41 1.59 14.94 13.30
N GLU A 42 0.41 14.41 12.94
CA GLU A 42 -0.51 13.76 13.85
C GLU A 42 -0.12 12.31 14.15
N GLY A 43 0.26 11.56 13.11
CA GLY A 43 0.63 10.14 13.22
C GLY A 43 2.10 9.89 13.57
N LYS A 44 2.94 10.94 13.65
CA LYS A 44 4.41 10.82 13.76
C LYS A 44 4.99 9.88 12.70
N VAL A 45 4.41 9.94 11.50
CA VAL A 45 4.73 9.04 10.40
C VAL A 45 6.16 9.31 9.93
N SER A 46 6.95 8.26 9.78
CA SER A 46 8.31 8.40 9.27
C SER A 46 8.29 8.91 7.83
N SER A 47 9.23 9.79 7.51
CA SER A 47 9.48 10.25 6.12
C SER A 47 10.51 9.38 5.41
N ASP A 48 10.82 8.21 5.98
CA ASP A 48 11.77 7.28 5.40
C ASP A 48 11.34 6.89 3.98
N PRO A 49 12.31 6.67 3.08
CA PRO A 49 12.02 6.22 1.72
C PRO A 49 11.14 4.98 1.75
N VAL A 50 10.07 5.03 0.97
CA VAL A 50 9.18 3.91 0.77
C VAL A 50 10.00 2.74 0.23
N ALA A 51 9.87 1.55 0.82
CA ALA A 51 10.66 0.40 0.38
C ALA A 51 10.27 -0.14 -1.01
N ILE A 52 9.06 0.20 -1.47
CA ILE A 52 8.57 -0.10 -2.81
C ILE A 52 8.14 1.23 -3.41
N ASP A 53 8.99 1.79 -4.27
CA ASP A 53 8.69 3.01 -5.01
C ASP A 53 8.10 2.65 -6.37
N ALA A 54 6.77 2.61 -6.43
CA ALA A 54 6.02 2.42 -7.67
C ALA A 54 5.65 3.79 -8.28
N PRO A 55 5.65 3.94 -9.62
CA PRO A 55 5.37 5.21 -10.29
C PRO A 55 4.02 5.83 -9.90
N GLY A 56 2.98 5.01 -9.70
CA GLY A 56 1.65 5.45 -9.26
C GLY A 56 1.45 5.50 -7.74
N GLY A 57 2.42 5.02 -6.97
CA GLY A 57 2.32 4.77 -5.53
C GLY A 57 1.79 3.36 -5.23
N PHE A 58 2.53 2.61 -4.40
CA PHE A 58 2.23 1.21 -4.10
C PHE A 58 0.80 1.01 -3.57
N LEU A 59 0.34 1.90 -2.67
CA LEU A 59 -1.01 1.81 -2.11
C LEU A 59 -2.09 1.92 -3.18
N PHE A 60 -1.91 2.82 -4.16
CA PHE A 60 -2.88 3.03 -5.22
C PHE A 60 -2.97 1.79 -6.13
N GLU A 61 -1.81 1.31 -6.61
CA GLU A 61 -1.75 0.15 -7.49
C GLU A 61 -2.28 -1.12 -6.82
N TRP A 62 -1.89 -1.38 -5.56
CA TRP A 62 -2.39 -2.51 -4.79
C TRP A 62 -3.90 -2.43 -4.54
N TRP A 63 -4.40 -1.24 -4.18
CA TRP A 63 -5.82 -1.03 -3.89
C TRP A 63 -6.69 -1.16 -5.14
N SER A 64 -6.21 -0.71 -6.30
CA SER A 64 -6.89 -0.92 -7.59
C SER A 64 -7.06 -2.41 -7.90
N VAL A 65 -5.99 -3.20 -7.77
CA VAL A 65 -6.06 -4.66 -7.98
C VAL A 65 -6.98 -5.35 -6.97
N PHE A 66 -6.91 -4.94 -5.70
CA PHE A 66 -7.79 -5.46 -4.66
C PHE A 66 -9.27 -5.22 -5.01
N TRP A 67 -9.62 -4.01 -5.42
CA TRP A 67 -11.00 -3.67 -5.80
C TRP A 67 -11.49 -4.43 -7.02
N ASP A 68 -10.65 -4.58 -8.05
CA ASP A 68 -10.99 -5.33 -9.25
C ASP A 68 -11.33 -6.79 -8.91
N ILE A 69 -10.50 -7.43 -8.06
CA ILE A 69 -10.74 -8.81 -7.60
C ILE A 69 -11.97 -8.89 -6.68
N PHE A 70 -12.15 -7.92 -5.79
CA PHE A 70 -13.29 -7.90 -4.87
C PHE A 70 -14.62 -7.78 -5.62
N ILE A 71 -14.71 -6.87 -6.59
CA ILE A 71 -15.89 -6.71 -7.45
C ILE A 71 -16.13 -7.97 -8.29
N ALA A 72 -15.07 -8.54 -8.87
CA ALA A 72 -15.17 -9.77 -9.67
C ALA A 72 -15.73 -10.96 -8.87
N ARG A 73 -15.47 -11.00 -7.55
CA ARG A 73 -15.96 -12.06 -6.65
C ARG A 73 -17.32 -11.78 -6.03
N THR A 74 -17.75 -10.52 -5.94
CA THR A 74 -18.97 -10.13 -5.20
C THR A 74 -20.11 -9.64 -6.08
N ASN A 75 -19.87 -9.34 -7.36
CA ASN A 75 -20.89 -8.83 -8.26
C ASN A 75 -21.14 -9.83 -9.41
N GLU A 76 -22.33 -10.44 -9.45
CA GLU A 76 -22.78 -11.40 -10.50
C GLU A 76 -22.84 -10.81 -11.93
N LYS A 77 -22.47 -9.53 -12.12
CA LYS A 77 -22.44 -8.84 -13.42
C LYS A 77 -21.01 -8.45 -13.75
N HIS A 78 -20.29 -9.40 -14.33
CA HIS A 78 -18.90 -9.29 -14.72
C HIS A 78 -18.65 -8.11 -15.68
N SER A 79 -17.72 -7.22 -15.30
CA SER A 79 -16.95 -6.43 -16.28
C SER A 79 -15.92 -7.37 -16.90
N GLU A 80 -15.85 -7.45 -18.24
CA GLU A 80 -14.90 -8.32 -18.96
C GLU A 80 -13.43 -8.13 -18.50
N VAL A 81 -13.07 -6.91 -18.08
CA VAL A 81 -11.73 -6.59 -17.57
C VAL A 81 -11.41 -7.38 -16.30
N ALA A 82 -12.37 -7.54 -15.41
CA ALA A 82 -12.18 -8.19 -14.12
C ALA A 82 -12.05 -9.72 -14.23
N ALA A 83 -12.69 -10.32 -15.25
CA ALA A 83 -12.59 -11.74 -15.53
C ALA A 83 -11.16 -12.15 -15.96
N SER A 84 -10.46 -11.28 -16.71
CA SER A 84 -9.10 -11.55 -17.19
C SER A 84 -8.07 -11.73 -16.05
N TYR A 85 -8.25 -11.05 -14.91
CA TYR A 85 -7.35 -11.20 -13.75
C TYR A 85 -7.53 -12.53 -13.02
N ILE A 86 -8.73 -13.12 -13.08
CA ILE A 86 -9.02 -14.41 -12.42
C ILE A 86 -8.45 -15.57 -13.23
N GLU A 87 -8.54 -15.54 -14.56
CA GLU A 87 -8.00 -16.61 -15.42
C GLU A 87 -6.48 -16.72 -15.38
N VAL A 88 -5.76 -15.60 -15.23
CA VAL A 88 -4.28 -15.58 -15.18
C VAL A 88 -3.72 -16.23 -13.90
N THR A 89 -4.53 -16.37 -12.84
CA THR A 89 -4.07 -16.93 -11.55
C THR A 89 -4.15 -18.47 -11.49
N LEU A 90 -4.64 -19.14 -12.54
CA LEU A 90 -4.83 -20.60 -12.57
C LEU A 90 -3.79 -21.37 -13.41
N PHE A 91 -2.62 -20.80 -13.67
CA PHE A 91 -1.48 -21.53 -14.27
C PHE A 91 -0.26 -21.55 -13.35
#